data_AF-A0AAE0S7Y9-F1
#
_entry.id   AF-A0AAE0S7Y9-F1
#
_cell.length_a   1.000
_cell.length_b   1.000
_cell.length_c   1.000
_cell.angle_alpha   90.00
_cell.angle_beta   90.00
_cell.angle_gamma   90.00
#
_symmetry.space_group_name_H-M   'P 1'
#
loop_
_entity.id
_entity.type
_entity.pdbx_description
1 polymer ?
#
loop_
_entity_poly.entity_id
_entity_poly.type
_entity_poly.pdbx_seq_one_letter_code
_entity_poly.pdbx_strand_id
1 'polypeptide(L)'
;MDPKEKRALDRCLDDLLKDFDPTPAFLHALCSENVITEEMMDKIMRLPARETQVSALIRCLQKRGPQAFTIFKNKLEQDYSWLSKKLEDELKKLQSGQNSINRRLINVIEHQLVPLIKIPQQRGLSGDSNNSDLQHPGVIIQYLNDLLIQLHTQCNKVLRNTVNSQEDRQPLCVLIEQSLQDMKQNAVEEGLTDLSKEVKDLRKQLKDVLKYKTENDKLKVIISKQKEKLKELAKLQKEEKRHKLEKQKIIHENEQLKFEIMNLKEQIQSNIASLYT
;
A
#
# COMPACT_ATOMS: atom_id res chain seq x y z
N MET A 1 -8.98 8.41 8.74
CA MET A 1 -10.34 8.59 8.21
C MET A 1 -10.84 7.25 7.69
N ASP A 2 -12.07 6.89 8.05
CA ASP A 2 -12.76 5.67 7.64
C ASP A 2 -13.05 5.68 6.11
N PRO A 3 -12.99 4.54 5.40
CA PRO A 3 -13.39 4.47 3.99
C PRO A 3 -14.76 5.08 3.68
N LYS A 4 -15.75 4.97 4.57
CA LYS A 4 -17.09 5.53 4.39
C LYS A 4 -17.08 7.06 4.45
N GLU A 5 -16.32 7.64 5.38
CA GLU A 5 -16.11 9.08 5.48
C GLU A 5 -15.43 9.65 4.24
N LYS A 6 -14.46 8.92 3.68
CA LYS A 6 -13.81 9.31 2.41
C LYS A 6 -14.80 9.35 1.26
N ARG A 7 -15.63 8.30 1.13
CA ARG A 7 -16.68 8.25 0.10
C ARG A 7 -17.73 9.35 0.27
N ALA A 8 -18.09 9.69 1.52
CA ALA A 8 -18.99 10.82 1.78
C ALA A 8 -18.39 12.14 1.31
N LEU A 9 -17.10 12.39 1.55
CA LEU A 9 -16.40 13.56 1.01
C LEU A 9 -16.34 13.56 -0.52
N ASP A 10 -16.07 12.41 -1.15
CA ASP A 10 -16.02 12.31 -2.61
C ASP A 10 -17.40 12.60 -3.24
N ARG A 11 -18.49 12.11 -2.65
CA ARG A 11 -19.86 12.35 -3.14
C ARG A 11 -20.31 13.80 -2.99
N CYS A 12 -19.81 14.50 -1.98
CA CYS A 12 -20.12 15.92 -1.75
C CYS A 12 -19.09 16.86 -2.39
N LEU A 13 -18.13 16.35 -3.17
CA LEU A 13 -17.04 17.17 -3.72
C LEU A 13 -17.56 18.28 -4.64
N ASP A 14 -18.55 17.99 -5.49
CA ASP A 14 -19.10 18.98 -6.42
C ASP A 14 -19.76 20.16 -5.68
N ASP A 15 -20.49 19.88 -4.60
CA ASP A 15 -21.09 20.93 -3.78
C ASP A 15 -20.05 21.75 -3.02
N LEU A 16 -19.01 21.07 -2.51
CA LEU A 16 -17.88 21.73 -1.84
C LEU A 16 -17.12 22.63 -2.83
N LEU A 17 -16.90 22.17 -4.06
CA LEU A 17 -16.26 22.98 -5.10
C LEU A 17 -17.10 24.19 -5.46
N LYS A 18 -18.43 24.05 -5.46
CA LYS A 18 -19.34 25.13 -5.81
C LYS A 18 -19.38 26.20 -4.72
N ASP A 19 -19.56 25.81 -3.46
CA ASP A 19 -20.04 26.75 -2.45
C ASP A 19 -19.10 26.92 -1.23
N PHE A 20 -18.04 26.12 -1.10
CA PHE A 20 -17.09 26.25 0.01
C PHE A 20 -15.85 27.08 -0.39
N ASP A 21 -15.45 28.00 0.48
CA ASP A 21 -14.25 28.83 0.31
C ASP A 21 -13.24 28.56 1.44
N PRO A 22 -12.03 28.03 1.15
CA PRO A 22 -11.04 27.66 2.14
C PRO A 22 -10.26 28.91 2.61
N THR A 23 -10.94 29.80 3.33
CA THR A 23 -10.33 31.04 3.85
C THR A 23 -9.11 30.74 4.74
N PRO A 24 -8.14 31.67 4.85
CA PRO A 24 -6.99 31.49 5.73
C PRO A 24 -7.40 31.19 7.17
N ALA A 25 -8.43 31.89 7.69
CA ALA A 25 -8.94 31.67 9.04
C ALA A 25 -9.47 30.24 9.23
N PHE A 26 -10.21 29.72 8.26
CA PHE A 26 -10.71 28.35 8.28
C PHE A 26 -9.56 27.32 8.28
N LEU A 27 -8.55 27.52 7.42
CA LEU A 27 -7.39 26.62 7.36
C LEU A 27 -6.53 26.69 8.63
N HIS A 28 -6.34 27.87 9.21
CA HIS A 28 -5.66 28.03 10.50
C HIS A 28 -6.41 27.29 11.61
N ALA A 29 -7.75 27.33 11.63
CA ALA A 29 -8.56 26.60 12.60
C ALA A 29 -8.44 25.07 12.43
N LEU A 30 -8.26 24.56 11.21
CA LEU A 30 -7.94 23.15 10.98
C LEU A 30 -6.50 22.79 11.38
N CYS A 31 -5.58 23.73 11.24
CA CYS A 31 -4.19 23.55 11.64
C CYS A 31 -4.05 23.49 13.17
N SER A 32 -4.76 24.34 13.92
CA SER A 32 -4.74 24.34 15.39
C SER A 32 -5.28 23.02 15.98
N GLU A 33 -6.20 22.36 15.28
CA GLU A 33 -6.77 21.06 15.66
C GLU A 33 -5.92 19.88 15.13
N ASN A 34 -4.71 20.15 14.60
CA ASN A 34 -3.80 19.17 14.01
C ASN A 34 -4.39 18.32 12.85
N VAL A 35 -5.42 18.82 12.17
CA VAL A 35 -6.03 18.15 11.02
C VAL A 35 -5.14 18.32 9.78
N ILE A 36 -4.63 19.53 9.58
CA ILE A 36 -3.65 19.85 8.55
C ILE A 36 -2.39 20.42 9.20
N THR A 37 -1.26 20.35 8.49
CA THR A 37 0.01 20.95 8.94
C THR A 37 0.18 22.31 8.29
N GLU A 38 0.97 23.20 8.89
CA GLU A 38 1.28 24.53 8.33
C GLU A 38 1.81 24.43 6.90
N GLU A 39 2.73 23.50 6.64
CA GLU A 39 3.26 23.26 5.29
C GLU A 39 2.16 22.90 4.27
N MET A 40 1.09 22.20 4.70
CA MET A 40 -0.02 21.86 3.81
C MET A 40 -0.95 23.04 3.60
N MET A 41 -1.21 23.83 4.64
CA MET A 41 -1.96 25.08 4.52
C MET A 41 -1.27 26.02 3.53
N ASP A 42 0.05 26.22 3.66
CA ASP A 42 0.84 27.04 2.72
C ASP A 42 0.74 26.52 1.28
N LYS A 43 0.82 25.19 1.10
CA LYS A 43 0.67 24.56 -0.22
C LYS A 43 -0.72 24.78 -0.81
N ILE A 44 -1.77 24.71 0.01
CA ILE A 44 -3.15 24.96 -0.43
C ILE A 44 -3.29 26.43 -0.83
N MET A 45 -2.87 27.35 0.03
CA MET A 45 -3.00 28.80 -0.20
C MET A 45 -2.22 29.31 -1.43
N ARG A 46 -1.13 28.65 -1.81
CA ARG A 46 -0.35 28.99 -3.03
C ARG A 46 -1.06 28.62 -4.33
N LEU A 47 -2.12 27.81 -4.28
CA LEU A 47 -2.86 27.42 -5.49
C LEU A 47 -3.71 28.60 -5.97
N PRO A 48 -3.73 28.89 -7.29
CA PRO A 48 -4.33 30.12 -7.80
C PRO A 48 -5.86 30.11 -7.87
N ALA A 49 -6.49 28.93 -7.95
CA ALA A 49 -7.93 28.79 -8.12
C ALA A 49 -8.59 28.16 -6.89
N ARG A 50 -9.70 28.76 -6.42
CA ARG A 50 -10.49 28.27 -5.27
C ARG A 50 -10.83 26.79 -5.39
N GLU A 51 -11.32 26.35 -6.54
CA GLU A 51 -11.68 24.94 -6.79
C GLU A 51 -10.47 24.00 -6.61
N THR A 52 -9.28 24.45 -7.01
CA THR A 52 -8.05 23.67 -6.85
C THR A 52 -7.61 23.65 -5.38
N GLN A 53 -7.81 24.75 -4.65
CA GLN A 53 -7.57 24.83 -3.20
C GLN A 53 -8.49 23.87 -2.44
N VAL A 54 -9.80 23.90 -2.73
CA VAL A 54 -10.80 23.00 -2.14
C VAL A 54 -10.47 21.54 -2.47
N SER A 55 -10.22 21.22 -3.74
CA SER A 55 -9.82 19.87 -4.15
C SER A 55 -8.56 19.39 -3.42
N ALA A 56 -7.57 20.27 -3.26
CA ALA A 56 -6.34 19.95 -2.53
C ALA A 56 -6.62 19.72 -1.05
N LEU A 57 -7.46 20.55 -0.42
CA LEU A 57 -7.87 20.39 0.97
C LEU A 57 -8.58 19.05 1.20
N ILE A 58 -9.58 18.71 0.38
CA ILE A 58 -10.32 17.44 0.51
C ILE A 58 -9.38 16.24 0.35
N ARG A 59 -8.47 16.28 -0.65
CA ARG A 59 -7.44 15.24 -0.82
C ARG A 59 -6.48 15.14 0.37
N CYS A 60 -6.15 16.27 0.99
CA CYS A 60 -5.35 16.27 2.21
C CYS A 60 -6.12 15.61 3.36
N LEU A 61 -7.37 15.99 3.60
CA LEU A 61 -8.23 15.44 4.67
C LEU A 61 -8.38 13.91 4.56
N GLN A 62 -8.57 13.37 3.37
CA GLN A 62 -8.71 11.91 3.15
C GLN A 62 -7.49 11.09 3.56
N LYS A 63 -6.30 11.71 3.66
CA LYS A 63 -5.05 11.06 4.09
C LYS A 63 -4.81 11.20 5.60
N ARG A 64 -5.66 11.92 6.33
CA ARG A 64 -5.48 12.23 7.75
C ARG A 64 -6.12 11.21 8.68
N GLY A 65 -5.83 11.38 9.97
CA GLY A 65 -6.23 10.50 11.06
C GLY A 65 -7.76 10.27 11.16
N PRO A 66 -8.20 9.38 12.04
CA PRO A 66 -9.62 9.02 12.18
C PRO A 66 -10.53 10.21 12.51
N GLN A 67 -10.02 11.25 13.18
CA GLN A 67 -10.82 12.40 13.62
C GLN A 67 -10.95 13.52 12.58
N ALA A 68 -10.20 13.45 11.47
CA ALA A 68 -10.13 14.55 10.49
C ALA A 68 -11.49 14.88 9.85
N PHE A 69 -12.33 13.87 9.60
CA PHE A 69 -13.67 14.07 9.05
C PHE A 69 -14.57 14.82 10.02
N THR A 70 -14.62 14.37 11.27
CA THR A 70 -15.46 14.97 12.32
C THR A 70 -15.06 16.42 12.59
N ILE A 71 -13.75 16.70 12.72
CA ILE A 71 -13.28 18.06 12.97
C ILE A 71 -13.60 18.97 11.78
N PHE A 72 -13.35 18.51 10.55
CA PHE A 72 -13.70 19.26 9.35
C PHE A 72 -15.19 19.56 9.29
N LYS A 73 -16.05 18.55 9.49
CA LYS A 73 -17.51 18.70 9.53
C LYS A 73 -17.96 19.73 10.57
N ASN A 74 -17.40 19.65 11.78
CA ASN A 74 -17.76 20.55 12.88
C ASN A 74 -17.33 22.00 12.60
N LYS A 75 -16.16 22.22 11.99
CA LYS A 75 -15.76 23.57 11.55
C LYS A 75 -16.64 24.06 10.42
N LEU A 76 -16.99 23.17 9.50
CA LEU A 76 -17.85 23.48 8.38
C LEU A 76 -19.29 23.81 8.83
N GLU A 77 -19.74 23.28 9.97
CA GLU A 77 -21.05 23.60 10.55
C GLU A 77 -21.18 25.07 10.96
N GLN A 78 -20.08 25.72 11.35
CA GLN A 78 -20.08 27.12 11.81
C GLN A 78 -20.39 28.10 10.68
N ASP A 79 -19.74 27.91 9.53
CA ASP A 79 -19.82 28.83 8.39
C ASP A 79 -20.72 28.29 7.25
N TYR A 80 -20.88 26.97 7.17
CA TYR A 80 -21.54 26.26 6.07
C TYR A 80 -22.42 25.08 6.57
N SER A 81 -23.33 25.37 7.50
CA SER A 81 -24.20 24.37 8.16
C SER A 81 -24.90 23.39 7.21
N TRP A 82 -25.32 23.85 6.03
CA TRP A 82 -25.99 23.01 5.04
C TRP A 82 -25.05 21.96 4.39
N LEU A 83 -23.79 22.32 4.12
CA LEU A 83 -22.79 21.38 3.59
C LEU A 83 -22.41 20.35 4.65
N SER A 84 -22.29 20.79 5.91
CA SER A 84 -22.06 19.89 7.05
C SER A 84 -23.19 18.85 7.19
N LYS A 85 -24.45 19.30 7.11
CA LYS A 85 -25.61 18.42 7.12
C LYS A 85 -25.62 17.46 5.93
N LYS A 86 -25.31 17.94 4.72
CA LYS A 86 -25.23 17.11 3.51
C LYS A 86 -24.18 16.00 3.65
N LEU A 87 -23.00 16.32 4.19
CA LEU A 87 -21.95 15.34 4.48
C LEU A 87 -22.42 14.27 5.48
N GLU A 88 -23.18 14.67 6.51
CA GLU A 88 -23.74 13.73 7.47
C GLU A 88 -24.82 12.82 6.85
N ASP A 89 -25.69 13.37 6.01
CA ASP A 89 -26.74 12.60 5.33
C ASP A 89 -26.14 11.58 4.35
N GLU A 90 -25.09 11.93 3.61
CA GLU A 90 -24.38 10.98 2.75
C GLU A 90 -23.68 9.87 3.56
N LEU A 91 -23.09 10.22 4.71
CA LEU A 91 -22.51 9.23 5.61
C LEU A 91 -23.58 8.24 6.14
N LYS A 92 -24.77 8.75 6.51
CA LYS A 92 -25.90 7.92 6.94
C LYS A 92 -26.40 6.99 5.84
N LYS A 93 -26.50 7.47 4.59
CA LYS A 93 -26.88 6.64 3.43
C LYS A 93 -25.88 5.50 3.20
N LEU A 94 -24.59 5.78 3.32
CA LEU A 94 -23.52 4.77 3.22
C LEU A 94 -23.56 3.75 4.36
N GLN A 95 -24.07 4.13 5.54
CA GLN A 95 -24.26 3.22 6.66
C GLN A 95 -25.54 2.37 6.53
N SER A 96 -26.62 2.91 5.97
CA SER A 96 -27.92 2.23 5.86
C SER A 96 -28.03 1.30 4.64
N GLY A 97 -27.40 1.64 3.52
CA GLY A 97 -27.44 0.84 2.28
C GLY A 97 -26.93 -0.60 2.46
N GLN A 98 -25.85 -0.79 3.21
CA GLN A 98 -25.24 -2.10 3.46
C GLN A 98 -26.01 -2.95 4.49
N ASN A 99 -26.76 -2.31 5.41
CA ASN A 99 -27.52 -3.01 6.43
C ASN A 99 -28.87 -3.54 5.90
N SER A 100 -29.48 -2.88 4.92
CA SER A 100 -30.79 -3.29 4.39
C SER A 100 -30.71 -4.54 3.50
N ILE A 101 -29.68 -4.65 2.67
CA ILE A 101 -29.50 -5.76 1.73
C ILE A 101 -29.03 -7.01 2.49
N ASN A 102 -28.05 -6.87 3.39
CA ASN A 102 -27.58 -7.99 4.21
C ASN A 102 -28.66 -8.54 5.13
N ARG A 103 -29.49 -7.69 5.75
CA ARG A 103 -30.58 -8.16 6.62
C ARG A 103 -31.70 -8.86 5.84
N ARG A 104 -31.95 -8.45 4.59
CA ARG A 104 -32.91 -9.12 3.70
C ARG A 104 -32.39 -10.47 3.20
N LEU A 105 -31.11 -10.54 2.81
CA LEU A 105 -30.45 -11.78 2.41
C LEU A 105 -30.37 -12.79 3.57
N ILE A 106 -29.97 -12.35 4.76
CA ILE A 106 -29.94 -13.19 5.97
C ILE A 106 -31.35 -13.72 6.29
N ASN A 107 -32.39 -12.89 6.22
CA ASN A 107 -33.77 -13.36 6.44
C ASN A 107 -34.23 -14.40 5.41
N VAL A 108 -33.89 -14.24 4.14
CA VAL A 108 -34.23 -15.23 3.09
C VAL A 108 -33.47 -16.53 3.33
N ILE A 109 -32.19 -16.45 3.68
CA ILE A 109 -31.36 -17.64 3.92
C ILE A 109 -31.81 -18.38 5.18
N GLU A 110 -31.92 -17.70 6.33
CA GLU A 110 -32.18 -18.33 7.62
C GLU A 110 -33.64 -18.79 7.80
N HIS A 111 -34.61 -18.02 7.31
CA HIS A 111 -36.03 -18.31 7.56
C HIS A 111 -36.74 -19.01 6.41
N GLN A 112 -36.18 -19.02 5.20
CA GLN A 112 -36.84 -19.60 4.03
C GLN A 112 -36.05 -20.76 3.42
N LEU A 113 -34.72 -20.67 3.32
CA LEU A 113 -33.90 -21.74 2.72
C LEU A 113 -33.46 -22.81 3.73
N VAL A 114 -33.00 -22.42 4.92
CA VAL A 114 -32.54 -23.36 5.96
C VAL A 114 -33.63 -24.38 6.38
N PRO A 115 -34.92 -23.99 6.56
CA PRO A 115 -35.97 -24.95 6.87
C PRO A 115 -36.19 -25.97 5.77
N LEU A 116 -36.12 -25.57 4.48
CA LEU A 116 -36.30 -26.48 3.34
C LEU A 116 -35.18 -27.53 3.24
N ILE A 117 -33.97 -27.17 3.68
CA ILE A 117 -32.80 -28.06 3.70
C ILE A 117 -32.83 -29.01 4.92
N LYS A 118 -33.43 -28.60 6.05
CA LYS A 118 -33.50 -29.40 7.28
C LYS A 118 -34.62 -30.46 7.33
N ILE A 119 -35.54 -30.49 6.37
CA ILE A 119 -36.72 -31.37 6.41
C ILE A 119 -36.45 -32.90 6.37
N PRO A 120 -35.30 -33.46 5.91
CA PRO A 120 -35.17 -34.93 5.94
C PRO A 120 -34.93 -35.52 7.33
N GLN A 121 -34.57 -34.74 8.36
CA GLN A 121 -34.12 -35.31 9.64
C GLN A 121 -35.19 -35.47 10.73
N GLN A 122 -36.42 -34.97 10.55
CA GLN A 122 -37.44 -34.99 11.61
C GLN A 122 -38.75 -35.71 11.27
N ARG A 123 -38.87 -36.36 10.11
CA ARG A 123 -39.95 -37.33 9.86
C ARG A 123 -39.39 -38.75 9.82
N GLY A 124 -39.45 -39.44 10.95
CA GLY A 124 -39.42 -40.91 11.00
C GLY A 124 -38.05 -41.57 11.15
N LEU A 125 -37.31 -41.27 12.22
CA LEU A 125 -36.32 -42.19 12.77
C LEU A 125 -36.76 -42.65 14.17
N SER A 126 -38.01 -43.08 14.29
CA SER A 126 -38.38 -44.07 15.32
C SER A 126 -38.37 -45.41 14.60
N GLY A 127 -37.40 -46.24 14.96
CA GLY A 127 -37.13 -47.50 14.29
C GLY A 127 -38.37 -48.39 14.20
N ASP A 128 -38.65 -48.84 12.98
CA ASP A 128 -38.84 -50.25 12.76
C ASP A 128 -38.26 -50.62 11.40
N SER A 129 -37.48 -51.70 11.44
CA SER A 129 -36.74 -52.28 10.33
C SER A 129 -37.69 -52.74 9.23
N ASN A 130 -37.27 -52.57 7.97
CA ASN A 130 -37.83 -53.16 6.74
C ASN A 130 -38.76 -52.28 5.90
N ASN A 131 -38.37 -51.05 5.56
CA ASN A 131 -38.91 -50.44 4.34
C ASN A 131 -37.85 -49.70 3.51
N SER A 132 -37.45 -50.35 2.41
CA SER A 132 -36.53 -49.88 1.38
C SER A 132 -37.24 -49.00 0.35
N ASP A 133 -38.00 -47.99 0.77
CA ASP A 133 -38.79 -47.12 -0.14
C ASP A 133 -38.18 -45.74 -0.40
N LEU A 134 -37.04 -45.42 0.21
CA LEU A 134 -36.29 -44.18 -0.05
C LEU A 134 -35.23 -44.30 -1.17
N GLN A 135 -35.17 -45.44 -1.86
CA GLN A 135 -34.27 -45.64 -3.02
C GLN A 135 -34.95 -45.44 -4.38
N HIS A 136 -36.27 -45.23 -4.44
CA HIS A 136 -36.95 -45.06 -5.71
C HIS A 136 -36.73 -43.62 -6.24
N PRO A 137 -36.11 -43.44 -7.42
CA PRO A 137 -35.85 -42.12 -8.00
C PRO A 137 -37.12 -41.27 -8.15
N GLY A 138 -38.28 -41.91 -8.32
CA GLY A 138 -39.59 -41.25 -8.42
C GLY A 138 -39.98 -40.48 -7.15
N VAL A 139 -39.68 -40.99 -5.95
CA VAL A 139 -40.01 -40.33 -4.68
C VAL A 139 -39.10 -39.11 -4.47
N ILE A 140 -37.83 -39.23 -4.85
CA ILE A 140 -36.86 -38.12 -4.80
C ILE A 140 -37.24 -37.02 -5.80
N ILE A 141 -37.64 -37.39 -7.03
CA ILE A 141 -38.09 -36.44 -8.05
C ILE A 141 -39.37 -35.74 -7.60
N GLN A 142 -40.32 -36.46 -7.02
CA GLN A 142 -41.55 -35.87 -6.49
C GLN A 142 -41.25 -34.89 -5.35
N TYR A 143 -40.36 -35.27 -4.42
CA TYR A 143 -39.91 -34.38 -3.35
C TYR A 143 -39.21 -33.12 -3.88
N LEU A 144 -38.33 -33.26 -4.88
CA LEU A 144 -37.68 -32.11 -5.53
C LEU A 144 -38.68 -31.21 -6.25
N ASN A 145 -39.68 -31.78 -6.91
CA ASN A 145 -40.76 -31.02 -7.53
C ASN A 145 -41.60 -30.26 -6.50
N ASP A 146 -41.98 -30.91 -5.40
CA ASP A 146 -42.74 -30.27 -4.32
C ASP A 146 -41.93 -29.12 -3.68
N LEU A 147 -40.62 -29.32 -3.52
CA LEU A 147 -39.71 -28.31 -2.96
C LEU A 147 -39.52 -27.14 -3.94
N LEU A 148 -39.44 -27.39 -5.24
CA LEU A 148 -39.43 -26.36 -6.29
C LEU A 148 -40.75 -25.58 -6.33
N ILE A 149 -41.90 -26.24 -6.22
CA ILE A 149 -43.21 -25.59 -6.18
C ILE A 149 -43.35 -24.72 -4.93
N GLN A 150 -42.89 -25.19 -3.77
CA GLN A 150 -42.89 -24.42 -2.53
C GLN A 150 -41.97 -23.20 -2.63
N LEU A 151 -40.76 -23.36 -3.16
CA LEU A 151 -39.82 -22.26 -3.39
C LEU A 151 -40.42 -21.23 -4.35
N HIS A 152 -41.00 -21.68 -5.46
CA HIS A 152 -41.66 -20.81 -6.45
C HIS A 152 -42.85 -20.05 -5.84
N THR A 153 -43.65 -20.71 -5.01
CA THR A 153 -44.81 -20.11 -4.33
C THR A 153 -44.36 -19.07 -3.30
N GLN A 154 -43.29 -19.36 -2.55
CA GLN A 154 -42.74 -18.43 -1.56
C GLN A 154 -42.05 -17.23 -2.21
N CYS A 155 -41.25 -17.44 -3.26
CA CYS A 155 -40.70 -16.35 -4.06
C CYS A 155 -41.81 -15.47 -4.61
N ASN A 156 -42.88 -16.05 -5.17
CA ASN A 156 -44.03 -15.27 -5.64
C ASN A 156 -44.78 -14.52 -4.53
N LYS A 157 -44.81 -15.05 -3.31
CA LYS A 157 -45.45 -14.36 -2.17
C LYS A 157 -44.61 -13.16 -1.71
N VAL A 158 -43.29 -13.30 -1.66
CA VAL A 158 -42.35 -12.20 -1.36
C VAL A 158 -42.40 -11.14 -2.47
N LEU A 159 -42.46 -11.57 -3.72
CA LEU A 159 -42.61 -10.70 -4.89
C LEU A 159 -43.98 -10.01 -4.95
N ARG A 160 -45.07 -10.64 -4.50
CA ARG A 160 -46.40 -9.99 -4.43
C ARG A 160 -46.55 -9.05 -3.24
N ASN A 161 -45.94 -9.37 -2.10
CA ASN A 161 -45.98 -8.48 -0.93
C ASN A 161 -45.16 -7.20 -1.13
N THR A 162 -44.23 -7.18 -2.08
CA THR A 162 -43.51 -5.98 -2.52
C THR A 162 -44.27 -5.14 -3.56
N VAL A 163 -45.44 -5.61 -4.04
CA VAL A 163 -46.23 -4.99 -5.13
C VAL A 163 -47.38 -4.09 -4.62
N ASN A 164 -47.60 -4.04 -3.30
CA ASN A 164 -48.67 -3.23 -2.67
C ASN A 164 -48.29 -1.79 -2.31
N SER A 165 -47.04 -1.35 -2.52
CA SER A 165 -46.67 0.07 -2.49
C SER A 165 -46.74 0.64 -3.90
N GLN A 166 -47.77 1.45 -4.16
CA GLN A 166 -48.29 1.76 -5.49
C GLN A 166 -47.51 2.85 -6.27
N GLU A 167 -46.36 3.33 -5.81
CA GLU A 167 -45.79 4.56 -6.38
C GLU A 167 -44.60 4.42 -7.33
N ASP A 168 -43.86 3.31 -7.41
CA ASP A 168 -42.78 3.17 -8.41
C ASP A 168 -42.59 1.73 -8.86
N ARG A 169 -43.41 1.28 -9.81
CA ARG A 169 -43.34 -0.09 -10.37
C ARG A 169 -42.34 -0.17 -11.52
N GLN A 170 -41.07 -0.43 -11.18
CA GLN A 170 -40.18 -1.06 -12.15
C GLN A 170 -40.53 -2.56 -12.26
N PRO A 171 -40.62 -3.14 -13.47
CA PRO A 171 -40.82 -4.57 -13.68
C PRO A 171 -39.75 -5.40 -12.95
N LEU A 172 -40.10 -6.60 -12.46
CA LEU A 172 -39.15 -7.48 -11.75
C LEU A 172 -37.88 -7.76 -12.56
N CYS A 173 -37.99 -7.86 -13.89
CA CYS A 173 -36.83 -8.01 -14.77
C CYS A 173 -35.87 -6.81 -14.64
N VAL A 174 -36.38 -5.58 -14.52
CA VAL A 174 -35.58 -4.36 -14.33
C VAL A 174 -34.87 -4.38 -12.98
N LEU A 175 -35.55 -4.81 -11.91
CA LEU A 175 -34.92 -4.93 -10.58
C LEU A 175 -33.81 -6.00 -10.56
N ILE A 176 -34.00 -7.11 -11.28
CA ILE A 176 -32.98 -8.17 -11.41
C ILE A 176 -31.80 -7.68 -12.25
N GLU A 177 -32.06 -7.02 -13.39
CA GLU A 177 -31.02 -6.41 -14.23
C GLU A 177 -30.22 -5.38 -13.45
N GLN A 178 -30.89 -4.51 -12.68
CA GLN A 178 -30.25 -3.48 -11.89
C GLN A 178 -29.40 -4.06 -10.76
N SER A 179 -29.87 -5.12 -10.08
CA SER A 179 -29.08 -5.87 -9.09
C SER A 179 -27.86 -6.56 -9.70
N LEU A 180 -28.00 -7.15 -10.90
CA LEU A 180 -26.87 -7.74 -11.64
C LEU A 180 -25.86 -6.66 -12.06
N GLN A 181 -26.33 -5.48 -12.46
CA GLN A 181 -25.50 -4.33 -12.77
C GLN A 181 -24.74 -3.82 -11.55
N ASP A 182 -25.41 -3.71 -10.40
CA ASP A 182 -24.79 -3.32 -9.13
C ASP A 182 -23.75 -4.34 -8.67
N MET A 183 -24.04 -5.65 -8.77
CA MET A 183 -23.06 -6.70 -8.45
C MET A 183 -21.87 -6.67 -9.39
N LYS A 184 -22.09 -6.46 -10.69
CA LYS A 184 -21.01 -6.29 -11.67
C LYS A 184 -20.15 -5.07 -11.35
N GLN A 185 -20.78 -3.95 -11.02
CA GLN A 185 -20.09 -2.71 -10.67
C GLN A 185 -19.26 -2.88 -9.38
N ASN A 186 -19.84 -3.50 -8.34
CA ASN A 186 -19.15 -3.81 -7.10
C ASN A 186 -17.95 -4.76 -7.30
N ALA A 187 -18.11 -5.81 -8.11
CA ALA A 187 -17.01 -6.74 -8.42
C ALA A 187 -15.88 -6.05 -9.20
N VAL A 188 -16.21 -5.13 -10.11
CA VAL A 188 -15.23 -4.31 -10.84
C VAL A 188 -14.53 -3.34 -9.89
N GLU A 189 -15.25 -2.70 -8.97
CA GLU A 189 -14.69 -1.79 -7.98
C GLU A 189 -13.77 -2.52 -6.98
N GLU A 190 -14.16 -3.68 -6.48
CA GLU A 190 -13.31 -4.50 -5.61
C GLU A 190 -12.03 -4.94 -6.34
N GLY A 191 -12.15 -5.47 -7.56
CA GLY A 191 -11.00 -5.84 -8.38
C GLY A 191 -10.08 -4.64 -8.69
N LEU A 192 -10.64 -3.46 -8.95
CA LEU A 192 -9.87 -2.22 -9.12
C LEU A 192 -9.15 -1.80 -7.85
N THR A 193 -9.76 -1.99 -6.67
CA THR A 193 -9.10 -1.66 -5.39
C THR A 193 -7.92 -2.58 -5.09
N ASP A 194 -8.04 -3.88 -5.38
CA ASP A 194 -6.97 -4.85 -5.18
C ASP A 194 -5.82 -4.59 -6.14
N LEU A 195 -6.11 -4.39 -7.44
CA LEU A 195 -5.10 -3.98 -8.43
C LEU A 195 -4.44 -2.65 -8.06
N SER A 196 -5.20 -1.68 -7.54
CA SER A 196 -4.66 -0.39 -7.08
C SER A 196 -3.70 -0.56 -5.89
N LYS A 197 -3.98 -1.49 -4.99
CA LYS A 197 -3.09 -1.84 -3.87
C LYS A 197 -1.81 -2.51 -4.37
N GLU A 198 -1.94 -3.49 -5.26
CA GLU A 198 -0.80 -4.19 -5.87
C GLU A 198 0.13 -3.22 -6.62
N VAL A 199 -0.44 -2.31 -7.42
CA VAL A 199 0.33 -1.26 -8.12
C VAL A 199 1.07 -0.34 -7.15
N LYS A 200 0.48 -0.01 -5.99
CA LYS A 200 1.16 0.78 -4.95
C LYS A 200 2.33 0.03 -4.34
N ASP A 201 2.15 -1.26 -4.07
CA ASP A 201 3.20 -2.12 -3.51
C ASP A 201 4.35 -2.31 -4.51
N LEU A 202 4.05 -2.56 -5.78
CA LEU A 202 5.04 -2.62 -6.86
C LEU A 202 5.80 -1.29 -7.03
N ARG A 203 5.10 -0.15 -6.95
CA ARG A 203 5.76 1.17 -6.99
C ARG A 203 6.68 1.40 -5.80
N LYS A 204 6.33 0.88 -4.62
CA LYS A 204 7.19 0.93 -3.44
C LYS A 204 8.45 0.09 -3.65
N GLN A 205 8.29 -1.16 -4.09
CA GLN A 205 9.42 -2.05 -4.41
C GLN A 205 10.35 -1.45 -5.47
N LEU A 206 9.80 -0.83 -6.52
CA LEU A 206 10.58 -0.17 -7.57
C LEU A 206 11.45 0.99 -7.01
N LYS A 207 10.94 1.76 -6.05
CA LYS A 207 11.71 2.82 -5.38
C LYS A 207 12.88 2.24 -4.58
N ASP A 208 12.67 1.14 -3.88
CA ASP A 208 13.72 0.48 -3.09
C ASP A 208 14.84 -0.06 -4.01
N VAL A 209 14.46 -0.68 -5.14
CA VAL A 209 15.42 -1.14 -6.16
C VAL A 209 16.24 0.02 -6.74
N LEU A 210 15.60 1.17 -7.02
CA LEU A 210 16.32 2.35 -7.50
C LEU A 210 17.32 2.88 -6.46
N LYS A 211 16.95 2.85 -5.17
CA LYS A 211 17.87 3.22 -4.10
C LYS A 211 19.10 2.31 -4.08
N TYR A 212 18.90 0.99 -4.12
CA TYR A 212 20.01 0.03 -4.18
C TYR A 212 20.89 0.21 -5.42
N LYS A 213 20.30 0.54 -6.58
CA LYS A 213 21.06 0.85 -7.80
C LYS A 213 21.99 2.03 -7.59
N THR A 214 21.50 3.13 -7.00
CA THR A 214 22.33 4.31 -6.73
C THR A 214 23.45 4.04 -5.71
N GLU A 215 23.20 3.22 -4.69
CA GLU A 215 24.23 2.82 -3.72
C GLU A 215 25.29 1.93 -4.37
N ASN A 216 24.89 1.00 -5.25
CA ASN A 216 25.81 0.15 -5.99
C ASN A 216 26.72 0.97 -6.93
N ASP A 217 26.17 1.99 -7.60
CA ASP A 217 26.96 2.89 -8.44
C ASP A 217 27.99 3.70 -7.61
N LYS A 218 27.63 4.14 -6.39
CA LYS A 218 28.60 4.76 -5.45
C LYS A 218 29.71 3.79 -5.05
N LEU A 219 29.35 2.54 -4.74
CA LEU A 219 30.33 1.50 -4.36
C LEU A 219 31.30 1.19 -5.51
N LYS A 220 30.83 1.15 -6.76
CA LYS A 220 31.71 0.97 -7.94
C LYS A 220 32.76 2.08 -8.06
N VAL A 221 32.40 3.33 -7.77
CA VAL A 221 33.36 4.45 -7.76
C VAL A 221 34.40 4.27 -6.66
N ILE A 222 33.98 3.86 -5.45
CA ILE A 222 34.89 3.61 -4.32
C ILE A 222 35.87 2.47 -4.65
N ILE A 223 35.37 1.36 -5.19
CA ILE A 223 36.19 0.21 -5.62
C ILE A 223 37.23 0.65 -6.67
N SER A 224 36.82 1.48 -7.63
CA SER A 224 37.73 1.99 -8.67
C SER A 224 38.86 2.84 -8.06
N LYS A 225 38.55 3.72 -7.10
CA LYS A 225 39.55 4.52 -6.37
C LYS A 225 40.51 3.63 -5.55
N GLN A 226 40.00 2.59 -4.89
CA GLN A 226 40.84 1.67 -4.12
C GLN A 226 41.77 0.86 -5.02
N LYS A 227 41.32 0.44 -6.20
CA LYS A 227 42.16 -0.25 -7.19
C LYS A 227 43.34 0.62 -7.65
N GLU A 228 43.13 1.91 -7.87
CA GLU A 228 44.24 2.83 -8.23
C GLU A 228 45.25 2.99 -7.07
N LYS A 229 44.77 3.17 -5.84
CA LYS A 229 45.65 3.21 -4.65
C LYS A 229 46.49 1.95 -4.49
N LEU A 230 45.91 0.77 -4.76
CA LEU A 230 46.65 -0.50 -4.73
C LEU A 230 47.73 -0.57 -5.81
N LYS A 231 47.49 -0.01 -7.01
CA LYS A 231 48.52 0.08 -8.06
C LYS A 231 49.67 1.01 -7.64
N GLU A 232 49.37 2.14 -7.01
CA GLU A 232 50.39 3.07 -6.49
C GLU A 232 51.24 2.41 -5.40
N LEU A 233 50.61 1.74 -4.43
CA LEU A 233 51.33 0.98 -3.40
C LEU A 233 52.25 -0.10 -4.00
N ALA A 234 51.79 -0.80 -5.04
CA ALA A 234 52.61 -1.78 -5.73
C ALA A 234 53.82 -1.16 -6.45
N LYS A 235 53.71 0.08 -6.96
CA LYS A 235 54.85 0.82 -7.52
C LYS A 235 55.86 1.21 -6.44
N LEU A 236 55.38 1.77 -5.32
CA LEU A 236 56.22 2.15 -4.18
C LEU A 236 56.97 0.95 -3.61
N GLN A 237 56.33 -0.22 -3.49
CA GLN A 237 57.01 -1.45 -3.06
C GLN A 237 58.13 -1.90 -4.02
N LYS A 238 57.97 -1.66 -5.33
CA LYS A 238 59.04 -1.96 -6.30
C LYS A 238 60.22 -0.98 -6.15
N GLU A 239 59.94 0.29 -5.94
CA GLU A 239 60.97 1.31 -5.68
C GLU A 239 61.72 1.04 -4.38
N GLU A 240 61.02 0.69 -3.30
CA GLU A 240 61.62 0.31 -2.02
C GLU A 240 62.59 -0.88 -2.20
N LYS A 241 62.20 -1.91 -2.96
CA LYS A 241 63.08 -3.04 -3.28
C LYS A 241 64.32 -2.60 -4.08
N ARG A 242 64.18 -1.67 -5.02
CA ARG A 242 65.32 -1.11 -5.78
C ARG A 242 66.28 -0.37 -4.85
N HIS A 243 65.79 0.51 -3.99
CA HIS A 243 66.62 1.23 -3.04
C HIS A 243 67.31 0.32 -2.02
N LYS A 244 66.65 -0.76 -1.57
CA LYS A 244 67.28 -1.77 -0.71
C LYS A 244 68.46 -2.46 -1.41
N LEU A 245 68.29 -2.82 -2.68
CA LEU A 245 69.37 -3.44 -3.46
C LEU A 245 70.53 -2.46 -3.71
N GLU A 246 70.22 -1.21 -4.05
CA GLU A 246 71.22 -0.16 -4.24
C GLU A 246 72.01 0.12 -2.97
N LYS A 247 71.32 0.20 -1.82
CA LYS A 247 71.96 0.33 -0.51
C LYS A 247 72.93 -0.83 -0.23
N GLN A 248 72.55 -2.07 -0.56
CA GLN A 248 73.44 -3.23 -0.39
C GLN A 248 74.68 -3.14 -1.27
N LYS A 249 74.55 -2.66 -2.51
CA LYS A 249 75.70 -2.42 -3.41
C LYS A 249 76.66 -1.39 -2.83
N ILE A 250 76.13 -0.25 -2.36
CA ILE A 250 76.94 0.81 -1.74
C ILE A 250 77.66 0.30 -0.49
N ILE A 251 77.00 -0.53 0.33
CA ILE A 251 77.65 -1.15 1.50
C ILE A 251 78.83 -2.02 1.06
N HIS A 252 78.63 -2.87 0.05
CA HIS A 252 79.67 -3.74 -0.47
C HIS A 252 80.85 -2.97 -1.09
N GLU A 253 80.58 -1.93 -1.89
CA GLU A 253 81.62 -1.06 -2.47
C GLU A 253 82.43 -0.36 -1.37
N ASN A 254 81.77 0.14 -0.32
CA ASN A 254 82.45 0.74 0.83
C ASN A 254 83.31 -0.27 1.60
N GLU A 255 82.89 -1.53 1.71
CA GLU A 255 83.71 -2.59 2.30
C GLU A 255 84.95 -2.86 1.46
N GLN A 256 84.82 -2.93 0.14
CA GLN A 256 85.96 -3.09 -0.77
C GLN A 256 86.95 -1.93 -0.65
N LEU A 257 86.47 -0.68 -0.67
CA LEU A 257 87.32 0.51 -0.48
C LEU A 257 88.03 0.52 0.86
N LYS A 258 87.38 0.04 1.95
CA LYS A 258 88.03 -0.10 3.25
C LYS A 258 89.20 -1.09 3.21
N PHE A 259 89.04 -2.23 2.54
CA PHE A 259 90.13 -3.20 2.34
C PHE A 259 91.28 -2.60 1.51
N GLU A 260 90.98 -1.88 0.43
CA GLU A 260 91.99 -1.23 -0.40
C GLU A 260 92.78 -0.17 0.38
N ILE A 261 92.08 0.67 1.16
CA ILE A 261 92.72 1.65 2.06
C ILE A 261 93.62 0.96 3.08
N MET A 262 93.20 -0.18 3.63
CA MET A 262 94.01 -0.95 4.60
C MET A 262 95.29 -1.47 3.95
N ASN A 263 95.20 -2.07 2.76
CA ASN A 263 96.36 -2.53 2.00
C ASN A 263 97.33 -1.39 1.66
N LEU A 264 96.81 -0.23 1.23
CA LEU A 264 97.63 0.95 0.95
C LEU A 264 98.34 1.46 2.20
N LYS A 265 97.66 1.46 3.36
CA LYS A 265 98.29 1.83 4.64
C LYS A 265 99.43 0.89 5.00
N GLU A 266 99.26 -0.41 4.85
CA GLU A 266 100.32 -1.39 5.09
C GLU A 266 101.51 -1.20 4.16
N GLN A 267 101.28 -0.95 2.86
CA GLN A 267 102.33 -0.64 1.90
C GLN A 267 103.10 0.63 2.27
N ILE A 268 102.40 1.70 2.64
CA ILE A 268 103.03 2.95 3.10
C ILE A 268 103.88 2.70 4.34
N GLN A 269 103.38 1.96 5.33
CA GLN A 269 104.12 1.63 6.54
C GLN A 269 105.38 0.81 6.23
N SER A 270 105.29 -0.18 5.34
CA SER A 270 106.43 -0.98 4.87
C SER A 270 107.48 -0.11 4.19
N ASN A 271 107.06 0.77 3.26
CA ASN A 271 107.96 1.69 2.57
C ASN A 271 108.66 2.65 3.54
N ILE A 272 107.93 3.20 4.52
CA ILE A 272 108.52 4.04 5.57
C ILE A 272 109.57 3.24 6.35
N ALA A 273 109.27 2.00 6.77
CA ALA A 273 110.22 1.16 7.51
C ALA A 273 111.51 0.91 6.71
N SER A 274 111.42 0.64 5.40
CA SER A 274 112.58 0.44 4.54
C SER A 274 113.48 1.66 4.36
N LEU A 275 112.98 2.88 4.58
CA LEU A 275 113.78 4.10 4.49
C LEU A 275 114.66 4.33 5.73
N TYR A 276 114.35 3.66 6.85
CA TYR A 276 115.08 3.77 8.11
C TYR A 276 116.05 2.61 8.38
N THR A 277 116.12 1.63 7.48
CA THR A 277 117.07 0.49 7.52
C THR A 277 118.16 0.66 6.48
#